data_AF-A0A9P4HGL3-F1
#
_entry.id   AF-A0A9P4HGL3-F1
#
_cell.length_a   1.000
_cell.length_b   1.000
_cell.length_c   1.000
_cell.angle_alpha   90.00
_cell.angle_beta   90.00
_cell.angle_gamma   90.00
#
_symmetry.space_group_name_H-M   'P 1'
#
loop_
_entity.id
_entity.type
_entity.pdbx_description
1 polymer ?
#
loop_
_entity_poly.entity_id
_entity_poly.type
_entity_poly.pdbx_seq_one_letter_code
_entity_poly.pdbx_strand_id
1 'polypeptide(L)'
;MLSFFPKQPTAFKPLIAPIPQRQPCGGGCSEQFQSPFFGRLPAEIRNEIYRYAFTGEFREQLSVKGHPLSLLLTCHRASHEATTLAFSCHAFQISKHLELNTFVTLRTAISHMSPQLKDAVTALCYDLGCGYFRSENALAAGEVLTNAILLFPNFARFEVRILRGQKRGLGIHQGTMPLWCYTYKDARNTAAQIYAPHWFANSILRHSGEGHSYAWQAGQQWTLDWPQAASDEYLDVLDSCDWNGNPCLKPFMGSDAVGKVRGVHMCPCPCDQVSWTSADMVQATGRRIKIDTIYYGPEERPLPPLDGEMALKARLGHKAVILREGASRLRVEECQVSCVGTGAEVTSVAYDGGDDYWEALRRKNGDWRAVARTLWKDPMDSLCGTSKDKFLGSWSLGEGDWARIKEVTKTKRS
;
A
#
# COMPACT_ATOMS: atom_id res chain seq x y z
N MET A 1 26.40 -36.37 -9.21
CA MET A 1 24.99 -36.33 -9.69
C MET A 1 24.08 -36.49 -8.50
N LEU A 2 23.51 -35.39 -7.99
CA LEU A 2 22.53 -35.42 -6.90
C LEU A 2 21.13 -35.36 -7.53
N SER A 3 20.41 -36.47 -7.44
CA SER A 3 19.03 -36.60 -7.92
C SER A 3 18.08 -35.90 -6.95
N PHE A 4 17.50 -34.78 -7.40
CA PHE A 4 16.37 -34.14 -6.74
C PHE A 4 15.09 -34.93 -7.08
N PHE A 5 14.57 -35.66 -6.10
CA PHE A 5 13.21 -36.19 -6.20
C PHE A 5 12.21 -35.11 -5.78
N PRO A 6 11.20 -34.78 -6.61
CA PRO A 6 10.14 -33.87 -6.21
C PRO A 6 9.29 -34.53 -5.11
N LYS A 7 9.11 -33.82 -3.99
CA LYS A 7 8.15 -34.20 -2.94
C LYS A 7 6.74 -34.26 -3.53
N GLN A 8 6.04 -35.36 -3.27
CA GLN A 8 4.63 -35.49 -3.62
C GLN A 8 3.79 -34.40 -2.92
N PRO A 9 2.77 -33.84 -3.61
CA PRO A 9 1.84 -32.92 -2.99
C PRO A 9 1.03 -33.62 -1.91
N THR A 10 1.08 -33.09 -0.69
CA THR A 10 0.24 -33.52 0.42
C THR A 10 -1.24 -33.25 0.12
N ALA A 11 -2.08 -34.27 0.31
CA ALA A 11 -3.52 -34.17 0.12
C ALA A 11 -4.13 -33.05 0.98
N PHE A 12 -4.89 -32.16 0.34
CA PHE A 12 -5.65 -31.11 1.01
C PHE A 12 -6.72 -31.74 1.91
N LYS A 13 -6.65 -31.48 3.22
CA LYS A 13 -7.78 -31.68 4.13
C LYS A 13 -8.84 -30.61 3.81
N PRO A 14 -10.13 -30.96 3.69
CA PRO A 14 -11.18 -29.97 3.55
C PRO A 14 -11.27 -29.13 4.84
N LEU A 15 -10.81 -27.89 4.75
CA LEU A 15 -10.95 -26.86 5.79
C LEU A 15 -12.31 -26.19 5.64
N ILE A 16 -13.38 -26.90 5.95
CA ILE A 16 -14.65 -26.26 6.30
C ILE A 16 -14.74 -26.34 7.82
N ALA A 17 -14.39 -25.24 8.49
CA ALA A 17 -14.69 -25.09 9.91
C ALA A 17 -16.22 -25.20 10.09
N PRO A 18 -16.71 -25.92 11.10
CA PRO A 18 -18.13 -25.97 11.39
C PRO A 18 -18.64 -24.54 11.62
N ILE A 19 -19.72 -24.19 10.91
CA ILE A 19 -20.37 -22.89 11.03
C ILE A 19 -20.73 -22.70 12.51
N PRO A 20 -20.31 -21.61 13.18
CA PRO A 20 -20.65 -21.37 14.57
C PRO A 20 -22.17 -21.37 14.71
N GLN A 21 -22.67 -22.16 15.68
CA GLN A 21 -24.10 -22.19 15.99
C GLN A 21 -24.55 -20.79 16.37
N ARG A 22 -25.44 -20.20 15.56
CA ARG A 22 -26.03 -18.90 15.88
C ARG A 22 -26.92 -19.08 17.11
N GLN A 23 -26.74 -18.21 18.11
CA GLN A 23 -27.68 -18.13 19.21
C GLN A 23 -29.06 -17.77 18.64
N PRO A 24 -30.14 -18.49 19.02
CA PRO A 24 -31.48 -18.18 18.56
C PRO A 24 -31.80 -16.75 18.98
N CYS A 25 -32.24 -15.95 18.01
CA CYS A 25 -32.63 -14.58 18.26
C CYS A 25 -33.90 -14.60 19.10
N GLY A 26 -33.97 -13.74 20.12
CA GLY A 26 -35.20 -13.57 20.91
C GLY A 26 -36.40 -13.28 20.01
N GLY A 27 -37.58 -13.78 20.39
CA GLY A 27 -38.83 -13.65 19.63
C GLY A 27 -39.09 -12.19 19.25
N GLY A 28 -38.83 -11.84 17.98
CA GLY A 28 -38.90 -10.47 17.49
C GLY A 28 -37.87 -10.17 16.38
N CYS A 29 -36.80 -10.96 16.26
CA CYS A 29 -35.85 -10.80 15.18
C CYS A 29 -36.33 -11.54 13.91
N SER A 30 -36.77 -10.80 12.89
CA SER A 30 -37.04 -11.39 11.58
C SER A 30 -35.73 -11.91 10.98
N GLU A 31 -35.65 -13.23 10.75
CA GLU A 31 -34.48 -13.89 10.14
C GLU A 31 -34.10 -13.29 8.77
N GLN A 32 -35.04 -12.59 8.11
CA GLN A 32 -34.79 -11.90 6.84
C GLN A 32 -33.73 -10.79 6.94
N PHE A 33 -33.60 -10.12 8.10
CA PHE A 33 -32.60 -9.07 8.30
C PHE A 33 -31.18 -9.60 8.54
N GLN A 34 -31.02 -10.92 8.70
CA GLN A 34 -29.71 -11.52 8.97
C GLN A 34 -28.88 -11.78 7.71
N SER A 35 -29.46 -11.60 6.52
CA SER A 35 -28.71 -11.67 5.25
C SER A 35 -28.36 -10.26 4.77
N PRO A 36 -27.07 -9.87 4.79
CA PRO A 36 -26.62 -8.56 4.29
C PRO A 36 -26.97 -8.34 2.82
N PHE A 37 -27.09 -9.42 2.04
CA PHE A 37 -27.48 -9.39 0.63
C PHE A 37 -28.97 -9.07 0.47
N PHE A 38 -29.87 -9.80 1.14
CA PHE A 38 -31.31 -9.53 1.07
C PHE A 38 -31.67 -8.17 1.68
N GLY A 39 -30.95 -7.72 2.72
CA GLY A 39 -31.15 -6.40 3.31
C GLY A 39 -31.00 -5.23 2.33
N ARG A 40 -30.20 -5.39 1.26
CA ARG A 40 -29.94 -4.35 0.25
C ARG A 40 -30.86 -4.40 -0.97
N LEU A 41 -31.61 -5.48 -1.15
CA LEU A 41 -32.57 -5.58 -2.25
C LEU A 41 -33.85 -4.79 -1.93
N PRO A 42 -34.45 -4.12 -2.92
CA PRO A 42 -35.79 -3.56 -2.78
C PRO A 42 -36.77 -4.61 -2.24
N ALA A 43 -37.75 -4.17 -1.45
CA ALA A 43 -38.69 -5.07 -0.80
C ALA A 43 -39.47 -5.93 -1.82
N GLU A 44 -39.72 -5.38 -2.99
CA GLU A 44 -40.41 -6.00 -4.13
C GLU A 44 -39.61 -7.19 -4.66
N ILE A 45 -38.31 -7.00 -4.92
CA ILE A 45 -37.41 -8.05 -5.42
C ILE A 45 -37.22 -9.14 -4.35
N ARG A 46 -37.07 -8.75 -3.09
CA ARG A 46 -37.03 -9.72 -1.98
C ARG A 46 -38.29 -10.58 -1.94
N ASN A 47 -39.45 -9.94 -1.98
CA ASN A 47 -40.73 -10.61 -1.90
C ASN A 47 -40.96 -11.53 -3.10
N GLU A 48 -40.52 -11.14 -4.31
CA GLU A 48 -40.52 -12.05 -5.46
C GLU A 48 -39.61 -13.25 -5.23
N ILE A 49 -38.36 -13.07 -4.79
CA ILE A 49 -37.44 -14.18 -4.50
C ILE A 49 -38.04 -15.11 -3.43
N TYR A 50 -38.63 -14.56 -2.36
CA TYR A 50 -39.29 -15.35 -1.34
C TYR A 50 -40.50 -16.10 -1.91
N ARG A 51 -41.31 -15.45 -2.75
CA ARG A 51 -42.46 -16.07 -3.40
C ARG A 51 -42.03 -17.21 -4.33
N TYR A 52 -40.96 -17.04 -5.09
CA TYR A 52 -40.43 -18.10 -5.96
C TYR A 52 -39.78 -19.25 -5.17
N ALA A 53 -39.13 -18.95 -4.05
CA ALA A 53 -38.36 -19.94 -3.30
C ALA A 53 -39.21 -20.78 -2.33
N PHE A 54 -40.21 -20.17 -1.69
CA PHE A 54 -40.91 -20.72 -0.54
C PHE A 54 -42.43 -20.95 -0.72
N THR A 55 -43.05 -20.46 -1.80
CA THR A 55 -44.45 -20.79 -2.11
C THR A 55 -44.53 -22.00 -3.05
N GLY A 56 -45.24 -23.06 -2.63
CA GLY A 56 -45.29 -24.35 -3.31
C GLY A 56 -45.79 -24.29 -4.76
N GLU A 57 -46.78 -23.44 -5.05
CA GLU A 57 -47.41 -23.34 -6.38
C GLU A 57 -46.42 -22.92 -7.49
N PHE A 58 -45.43 -22.08 -7.18
CA PHE A 58 -44.43 -21.65 -8.17
C PHE A 58 -43.28 -22.65 -8.36
N ARG A 59 -43.01 -23.51 -7.36
CA ARG A 59 -42.01 -24.58 -7.47
C ARG A 59 -42.41 -25.64 -8.48
N GLU A 60 -43.69 -25.97 -8.52
CA GLU A 60 -44.23 -26.94 -9.46
C GLU A 60 -44.13 -26.44 -10.90
N GLN A 61 -44.36 -25.14 -11.13
CA GLN A 61 -44.21 -24.52 -12.46
C GLN A 61 -42.76 -24.47 -12.96
N LEU A 62 -41.79 -24.36 -12.05
CA LEU A 62 -40.37 -24.31 -12.43
C LEU A 62 -39.78 -25.71 -12.71
N SER A 63 -40.49 -26.81 -12.41
CA SER A 63 -39.98 -28.18 -12.54
C SER A 63 -38.62 -28.43 -11.82
N VAL A 64 -38.25 -27.56 -10.88
CA VAL A 64 -36.98 -27.66 -10.15
C VAL A 64 -37.24 -28.39 -8.83
N LYS A 65 -36.83 -29.66 -8.76
CA LYS A 65 -36.77 -30.45 -7.50
C LYS A 65 -35.72 -29.93 -6.49
N GLY A 66 -35.37 -28.65 -6.54
CA GLY A 66 -34.31 -28.06 -5.71
C GLY A 66 -34.83 -27.74 -4.32
N HIS A 67 -34.04 -28.02 -3.28
CA HIS A 67 -34.36 -27.64 -1.90
C HIS A 67 -34.26 -26.11 -1.73
N PRO A 68 -35.07 -25.42 -0.90
CA PRO A 68 -35.00 -23.95 -0.78
C PRO A 68 -33.63 -23.47 -0.29
N LEU A 69 -32.96 -24.29 0.54
CA LEU A 69 -31.58 -24.06 0.96
C LEU A 69 -30.60 -24.00 -0.23
N SER A 70 -30.85 -24.71 -1.32
CA SER A 70 -30.00 -24.65 -2.52
C SER A 70 -29.99 -23.25 -3.13
N LEU A 71 -31.14 -22.56 -3.15
CA LEU A 71 -31.19 -21.17 -3.63
C LEU A 71 -30.42 -20.23 -2.69
N LEU A 72 -30.63 -20.34 -1.38
CA LEU A 72 -29.91 -19.51 -0.40
C LEU A 72 -28.39 -19.74 -0.46
N LEU A 73 -27.96 -20.99 -0.59
CA LEU A 73 -26.54 -21.35 -0.76
C LEU A 73 -26.00 -20.80 -2.09
N THR A 74 -26.76 -20.85 -3.17
CA THR A 74 -26.38 -20.26 -4.46
C THR A 74 -26.29 -18.73 -4.36
N CYS A 75 -27.26 -18.05 -3.74
CA CYS A 75 -27.20 -16.61 -3.53
C CYS A 75 -26.00 -16.22 -2.65
N HIS A 76 -25.73 -16.97 -1.58
CA HIS A 76 -24.56 -16.76 -0.74
C HIS A 76 -23.25 -16.95 -1.53
N ARG A 77 -23.17 -18.00 -2.34
CA ARG A 77 -22.02 -18.26 -3.22
C ARG A 77 -21.83 -17.16 -4.27
N ALA A 78 -22.89 -16.77 -4.97
CA ALA A 78 -22.86 -15.68 -5.94
C ALA A 78 -22.43 -14.35 -5.30
N SER A 79 -22.95 -14.05 -4.09
CA SER A 79 -22.53 -12.88 -3.33
C SER A 79 -21.05 -12.95 -2.94
N HIS A 80 -20.56 -14.12 -2.55
CA HIS A 80 -19.14 -14.33 -2.22
C HIS A 80 -18.26 -14.12 -3.46
N GLU A 81 -18.59 -14.77 -4.58
CA GLU A 81 -17.88 -14.65 -5.86
C GLU A 81 -17.87 -13.20 -6.36
N ALA A 82 -19.02 -12.51 -6.31
CA ALA A 82 -19.11 -11.10 -6.67
C ALA A 82 -18.26 -10.20 -5.75
N THR A 83 -18.21 -10.50 -4.45
CA THR A 83 -17.38 -9.76 -3.50
C THR A 83 -15.89 -9.98 -3.80
N THR A 84 -15.46 -11.23 -3.98
CA THR A 84 -14.08 -11.54 -4.37
C THR A 84 -13.71 -10.86 -5.70
N LEU A 85 -14.61 -10.90 -6.69
CA LEU A 85 -14.39 -10.24 -7.98
C LEU A 85 -14.24 -8.73 -7.81
N ALA A 86 -15.13 -8.08 -7.06
CA ALA A 86 -15.03 -6.65 -6.78
C ALA A 86 -13.69 -6.30 -6.13
N PHE A 87 -13.21 -7.10 -5.18
CA PHE A 87 -11.92 -6.88 -4.52
C PHE A 87 -10.72 -7.05 -5.46
N SER A 88 -10.82 -7.95 -6.44
CA SER A 88 -9.77 -8.21 -7.43
C SER A 88 -9.74 -7.24 -8.61
N CYS A 89 -10.85 -6.55 -8.89
CA CYS A 89 -10.98 -5.68 -10.05
C CYS A 89 -10.98 -4.18 -9.69
N HIS A 90 -11.40 -3.82 -8.47
CA HIS A 90 -11.58 -2.43 -8.08
C HIS A 90 -10.39 -1.88 -7.27
N ALA A 91 -9.89 -0.71 -7.65
CA ALA A 91 -8.89 0.01 -6.86
C ALA A 91 -9.56 0.75 -5.70
N PHE A 92 -9.44 0.25 -4.48
CA PHE A 92 -10.07 0.88 -3.31
C PHE A 92 -9.37 2.18 -2.93
N GLN A 93 -10.15 3.24 -2.76
CA GLN A 93 -9.63 4.54 -2.37
C GLN A 93 -9.30 4.59 -0.89
N ILE A 94 -8.06 4.98 -0.60
CA ILE A 94 -7.55 5.19 0.73
C ILE A 94 -7.72 6.67 1.08
N SER A 95 -8.30 6.92 2.26
CA SER A 95 -8.54 8.28 2.75
C SER A 95 -7.23 8.99 3.08
N LYS A 96 -7.18 10.31 2.84
CA LYS A 96 -6.00 11.14 3.17
C LYS A 96 -5.74 11.20 4.67
N HIS A 97 -6.76 11.00 5.51
CA HIS A 97 -6.67 11.10 6.96
C HIS A 97 -5.81 10.01 7.64
N LEU A 98 -5.15 9.15 6.87
CA LEU A 98 -4.30 8.07 7.39
C LEU A 98 -2.87 8.49 7.75
N GLU A 99 -2.56 9.79 7.76
CA GLU A 99 -1.20 10.33 7.94
C GLU A 99 -0.46 9.83 9.20
N LEU A 100 -1.17 9.40 10.25
CA LEU A 100 -0.55 8.85 11.46
C LEU A 100 -0.89 7.36 11.60
N ASN A 101 0.14 6.54 11.88
CA ASN A 101 -0.01 5.10 12.10
C ASN A 101 -0.68 4.37 10.91
N THR A 102 -0.29 4.71 9.67
CA THR A 102 -0.83 4.14 8.43
C THR A 102 -0.98 2.61 8.50
N PHE A 103 0.03 1.90 9.00
CA PHE A 103 -0.02 0.45 9.19
C PHE A 103 -1.15 0.00 10.11
N VAL A 104 -1.24 0.55 11.32
CA VAL A 104 -2.22 0.15 12.34
C VAL A 104 -3.62 0.46 11.86
N THR A 105 -3.80 1.62 11.22
CA THR A 105 -5.11 2.03 10.71
C THR A 105 -5.56 1.13 9.56
N LEU A 106 -4.70 0.84 8.58
CA LEU A 106 -5.01 -0.10 7.50
C LEU A 106 -5.28 -1.50 8.04
N ARG A 107 -4.42 -2.02 8.93
CA ARG A 107 -4.58 -3.33 9.56
C ARG A 107 -5.91 -3.45 10.32
N THR A 108 -6.28 -2.42 11.06
CA THR A 108 -7.55 -2.36 11.80
C THR A 108 -8.73 -2.30 10.83
N ALA A 109 -8.64 -1.47 9.78
CA ALA A 109 -9.65 -1.37 8.75
C ALA A 109 -9.91 -2.70 8.03
N ILE A 110 -8.90 -3.54 7.83
CA ILE A 110 -9.05 -4.87 7.18
C ILE A 110 -9.19 -6.02 8.18
N SER A 111 -9.22 -5.76 9.48
CA SER A 111 -9.24 -6.82 10.51
C SER A 111 -10.45 -7.75 10.39
N HIS A 112 -11.58 -7.22 9.92
CA HIS A 112 -12.83 -7.95 9.70
C HIS A 112 -12.88 -8.72 8.37
N MET A 113 -11.90 -8.52 7.47
CA MET A 113 -11.86 -9.22 6.19
C MET A 113 -11.35 -10.65 6.38
N SER A 114 -11.99 -11.60 5.69
CA SER A 114 -11.45 -12.97 5.61
C SER A 114 -10.10 -12.98 4.89
N PRO A 115 -9.24 -13.98 5.14
CA PRO A 115 -7.97 -14.12 4.41
C PRO A 115 -8.15 -14.10 2.89
N GLN A 116 -9.17 -14.80 2.39
CA GLN A 116 -9.51 -14.82 0.96
C GLN A 116 -9.82 -13.44 0.39
N LEU A 117 -10.48 -12.56 1.15
CA LEU A 117 -10.75 -11.19 0.71
C LEU A 117 -9.49 -10.32 0.75
N LYS A 118 -8.62 -10.50 1.75
CA LYS A 118 -7.32 -9.80 1.80
C LYS A 118 -6.44 -10.20 0.63
N ASP A 119 -6.42 -11.49 0.29
CA ASP A 119 -5.73 -12.03 -0.86
C ASP A 119 -6.35 -11.57 -2.19
N ALA A 120 -7.65 -11.25 -2.20
CA ALA A 120 -8.32 -10.73 -3.38
C ALA A 120 -8.02 -9.24 -3.63
N VAL A 121 -7.54 -8.47 -2.64
CA VAL A 121 -7.15 -7.06 -2.85
C VAL A 121 -5.89 -6.99 -3.71
N THR A 122 -6.06 -6.66 -4.97
CA THR A 122 -4.96 -6.50 -5.93
C THR A 122 -4.60 -5.05 -6.19
N ALA A 123 -5.54 -4.12 -5.96
CA ALA A 123 -5.41 -2.72 -6.32
C ALA A 123 -5.91 -1.76 -5.22
N LEU A 124 -5.15 -0.68 -5.00
CA LEU A 124 -5.49 0.42 -4.10
C LEU A 124 -5.22 1.74 -4.81
N CYS A 125 -5.94 2.79 -4.44
CA CYS A 125 -5.65 4.14 -4.92
C CYS A 125 -5.53 5.13 -3.77
N TYR A 126 -4.63 6.10 -3.91
CA TYR A 126 -4.43 7.20 -2.96
C TYR A 126 -4.60 8.53 -3.68
N ASP A 127 -5.50 9.37 -3.18
CA ASP A 127 -5.78 10.68 -3.78
C ASP A 127 -4.88 11.76 -3.18
N LEU A 128 -3.92 12.26 -3.95
CA LEU A 128 -3.09 13.42 -3.60
C LEU A 128 -3.83 14.75 -3.81
N GLY A 129 -4.91 14.75 -4.59
CA GLY A 129 -5.70 15.94 -4.91
C GLY A 129 -4.85 17.02 -5.57
N CYS A 130 -5.12 18.30 -5.25
CA CYS A 130 -4.38 19.43 -5.79
C CYS A 130 -3.06 19.73 -5.05
N GLY A 131 -2.77 19.01 -3.95
CA GLY A 131 -1.61 19.21 -3.09
C GLY A 131 -0.47 18.24 -3.33
N TYR A 132 -0.45 17.54 -4.47
CA TYR A 132 0.49 16.46 -4.77
C TYR A 132 1.97 16.87 -4.80
N PHE A 133 2.26 18.13 -5.08
CA PHE A 133 3.62 18.68 -5.09
C PHE A 133 4.19 18.94 -3.68
N ARG A 134 3.36 18.87 -2.64
CA ARG A 134 3.85 18.94 -1.26
C ARG A 134 4.46 17.60 -0.90
N SER A 135 5.73 17.62 -0.51
CA SER A 135 6.49 16.41 -0.15
C SER A 135 5.76 15.56 0.90
N GLU A 136 5.14 16.18 1.91
CA GLU A 136 4.40 15.50 2.98
C GLU A 136 3.27 14.59 2.44
N ASN A 137 2.46 15.09 1.50
CA ASN A 137 1.37 14.30 0.91
C ASN A 137 1.89 13.13 0.07
N ALA A 138 2.96 13.39 -0.69
CA ALA A 138 3.58 12.35 -1.51
C ALA A 138 4.27 11.29 -0.64
N LEU A 139 4.91 11.68 0.47
CA LEU A 139 5.47 10.76 1.46
C LEU A 139 4.37 9.89 2.05
N ALA A 140 3.22 10.46 2.45
CA ALA A 140 2.09 9.68 2.96
C ALA A 140 1.59 8.64 1.95
N ALA A 141 1.57 8.96 0.65
CA ALA A 141 1.25 7.98 -0.39
C ALA A 141 2.31 6.85 -0.46
N GLY A 142 3.59 7.18 -0.31
CA GLY A 142 4.68 6.20 -0.19
C GLY A 142 4.54 5.30 1.04
N GLU A 143 4.13 5.84 2.19
CA GLU A 143 3.87 5.05 3.39
C GLU A 143 2.68 4.10 3.20
N VAL A 144 1.60 4.59 2.60
CA VAL A 144 0.43 3.78 2.27
C VAL A 144 0.81 2.64 1.33
N LEU A 145 1.60 2.92 0.30
CA LEU A 145 2.13 1.91 -0.62
C LEU A 145 2.96 0.85 0.13
N THR A 146 3.93 1.25 0.93
CA THR A 146 4.77 0.33 1.72
C THR A 146 3.94 -0.57 2.63
N ASN A 147 2.97 0.00 3.34
CA ASN A 147 2.10 -0.76 4.24
C ASN A 147 1.14 -1.69 3.48
N ALA A 148 0.65 -1.28 2.31
CA ALA A 148 -0.17 -2.12 1.45
C ALA A 148 0.59 -3.37 0.97
N ILE A 149 1.87 -3.23 0.61
CA ILE A 149 2.74 -4.34 0.19
C ILE A 149 2.79 -5.44 1.27
N LEU A 150 2.84 -5.04 2.54
CA LEU A 150 2.91 -5.93 3.70
C LEU A 150 1.57 -6.58 4.02
N LEU A 151 0.47 -5.82 3.91
CA LEU A 151 -0.85 -6.27 4.33
C LEU A 151 -1.58 -7.12 3.28
N PHE A 152 -1.24 -6.98 2.00
CA PHE A 152 -1.94 -7.60 0.88
C PHE A 152 -0.96 -8.43 0.03
N PRO A 153 -0.98 -9.77 0.14
CA PRO A 153 -0.02 -10.64 -0.53
C PRO A 153 -0.05 -10.57 -2.06
N ASN A 154 -1.24 -10.42 -2.65
CA ASN A 154 -1.45 -10.34 -4.10
C ASN A 154 -1.57 -8.90 -4.61
N PHE A 155 -1.14 -7.92 -3.81
CA PHE A 155 -1.14 -6.53 -4.21
C PHE A 155 -0.23 -6.33 -5.42
N ALA A 156 -0.80 -5.75 -6.48
CA ALA A 156 -0.22 -5.71 -7.82
C ALA A 156 -0.35 -4.33 -8.50
N ARG A 157 -1.24 -3.45 -8.02
CA ARG A 157 -1.44 -2.11 -8.60
C ARG A 157 -1.68 -1.04 -7.54
N PHE A 158 -1.01 0.09 -7.67
CA PHE A 158 -1.23 1.27 -6.84
C PHE A 158 -1.47 2.49 -7.72
N GLU A 159 -2.63 3.12 -7.58
CA GLU A 159 -2.96 4.33 -8.34
C GLU A 159 -2.75 5.58 -7.49
N VAL A 160 -1.98 6.53 -7.99
CA VAL A 160 -1.84 7.85 -7.40
C VAL A 160 -2.76 8.81 -8.13
N ARG A 161 -3.86 9.22 -7.49
CA ARG A 161 -4.86 10.08 -8.12
C ARG A 161 -4.53 11.55 -7.86
N ILE A 162 -4.51 12.35 -8.92
CA ILE A 162 -4.22 13.79 -8.87
C ILE A 162 -5.39 14.56 -9.47
N LEU A 163 -5.93 15.50 -8.70
CA LEU A 163 -6.97 16.39 -9.18
C LEU A 163 -6.35 17.41 -10.13
N ARG A 164 -6.80 17.40 -11.40
CA ARG A 164 -6.45 18.45 -12.38
C ARG A 164 -6.95 19.79 -11.86
N GLY A 165 -6.06 20.76 -11.74
CA GLY A 165 -6.40 22.09 -11.22
C GLY A 165 -5.47 23.17 -11.75
N GLN A 166 -5.95 24.42 -11.72
CA GLN A 166 -5.33 25.59 -12.34
C GLN A 166 -3.98 26.05 -11.74
N LYS A 167 -3.45 25.38 -10.71
CA LYS A 167 -2.18 25.82 -10.12
C LYS A 167 -1.03 25.48 -11.07
N ARG A 168 -0.55 26.50 -11.79
CA ARG A 168 0.72 26.51 -12.53
C ARG A 168 1.87 26.32 -11.54
N GLY A 169 2.18 25.08 -11.21
CA GLY A 169 3.20 24.74 -10.23
C GLY A 169 4.60 24.95 -10.79
N LEU A 170 5.20 26.12 -10.55
CA LEU A 170 6.65 26.33 -10.71
C LEU A 170 7.47 25.32 -9.88
N GLY A 171 6.88 24.75 -8.83
CA GLY A 171 7.50 23.74 -7.97
C GLY A 171 7.57 22.32 -8.53
N ILE A 172 6.96 22.02 -9.69
CA ILE A 172 6.97 20.65 -10.25
C ILE A 172 8.40 20.21 -10.63
N HIS A 173 9.24 21.16 -11.03
CA HIS A 173 10.64 20.94 -11.41
C HIS A 173 11.65 21.37 -10.33
N GLN A 174 11.22 21.87 -9.16
CA GLN A 174 12.10 22.48 -8.16
C GLN A 174 13.15 21.54 -7.52
N GLY A 175 13.21 20.28 -7.94
CA GLY A 175 14.17 19.29 -7.47
C GLY A 175 15.08 18.75 -8.57
N THR A 176 15.26 19.43 -9.71
CA THR A 176 16.37 19.08 -10.62
C THR A 176 17.65 19.17 -9.81
N MET A 177 18.11 18.03 -9.30
CA MET A 177 19.42 17.90 -8.71
C MET A 177 20.40 18.54 -9.69
N PRO A 178 21.43 19.24 -9.20
CA PRO A 178 22.50 19.70 -10.07
C PRO A 178 22.94 18.51 -10.93
N LEU A 179 22.92 18.69 -12.25
CA LEU A 179 23.29 17.75 -13.34
C LEU A 179 24.68 17.06 -13.20
N TRP A 180 25.30 17.06 -12.02
CA TRP A 180 26.73 16.87 -11.81
C TRP A 180 27.08 15.43 -11.39
N CYS A 181 26.09 14.51 -11.31
CA CYS A 181 26.28 13.14 -10.86
C CYS A 181 25.87 12.06 -11.87
N TYR A 182 25.65 12.40 -13.13
CA TYR A 182 25.44 11.40 -14.19
C TYR A 182 26.75 10.68 -14.49
N THR A 183 27.02 9.58 -13.78
CA THR A 183 28.01 8.63 -14.25
C THR A 183 27.47 8.01 -15.54
N TYR A 184 28.27 8.06 -16.61
CA TYR A 184 27.96 7.64 -17.99
C TYR A 184 27.36 6.24 -18.15
N LYS A 185 27.33 5.41 -17.11
CA LYS A 185 27.07 3.99 -17.23
C LYS A 185 25.60 3.62 -17.41
N ASP A 186 24.65 4.54 -17.25
CA ASP A 186 23.24 4.21 -17.45
C ASP A 186 22.37 5.40 -17.89
N ALA A 187 22.25 5.59 -19.21
CA ALA A 187 21.37 6.59 -19.81
C ALA A 187 19.89 6.38 -19.44
N ARG A 188 19.47 5.14 -19.17
CA ARG A 188 18.08 4.80 -18.79
C ARG A 188 17.76 5.24 -17.37
N ASN A 189 18.66 5.00 -16.43
CA ASN A 189 18.53 5.54 -15.06
C ASN A 189 18.58 7.07 -15.05
N THR A 190 19.42 7.66 -15.90
CA THR A 190 19.50 9.11 -16.09
C THR A 190 18.18 9.69 -16.62
N ALA A 191 17.52 9.01 -17.55
CA ALA A 191 16.24 9.42 -18.10
C ALA A 191 15.14 9.49 -17.02
N ALA A 192 15.07 8.48 -16.15
CA ALA A 192 14.12 8.49 -15.03
C ALA A 192 14.32 9.69 -14.10
N GLN A 193 15.57 10.06 -13.80
CA GLN A 193 15.86 11.24 -12.97
C GLN A 193 15.49 12.57 -13.64
N ILE A 194 15.50 12.63 -14.97
CA ILE A 194 15.16 13.82 -15.74
C ILE A 194 13.64 13.96 -15.89
N TYR A 195 12.95 12.88 -16.23
CA TYR A 195 11.54 12.91 -16.65
C TYR A 195 10.56 12.57 -15.53
N ALA A 196 10.96 11.79 -14.53
CA ALA A 196 10.07 11.47 -13.41
C ALA A 196 10.02 12.63 -12.41
N PRO A 197 8.82 13.15 -12.05
CA PRO A 197 8.72 14.21 -11.05
C PRO A 197 9.32 13.79 -9.71
N HIS A 198 10.01 14.72 -9.04
CA HIS A 198 10.68 14.45 -7.76
C HIS A 198 9.72 13.88 -6.70
N TRP A 199 8.49 14.41 -6.60
CA TRP A 199 7.49 13.90 -5.66
C TRP A 199 7.10 12.44 -5.96
N PHE A 200 7.12 12.02 -7.22
CA PHE A 200 6.79 10.66 -7.62
C PHE A 200 7.97 9.72 -7.39
N ALA A 201 9.12 10.04 -7.99
CA ALA A 201 10.32 9.22 -7.93
C ALA A 201 10.90 9.13 -6.51
N ASN A 202 11.05 10.25 -5.80
CA ASN A 202 11.74 10.26 -4.51
C ASN A 202 10.79 10.09 -3.32
N SER A 203 9.63 10.76 -3.33
CA SER A 203 8.73 10.72 -2.16
C SER A 203 7.81 9.51 -2.13
N ILE A 204 7.46 8.92 -3.29
CA ILE A 204 6.64 7.70 -3.35
C ILE A 204 7.53 6.49 -3.62
N LEU A 205 8.13 6.42 -4.81
CA LEU A 205 8.78 5.19 -5.29
C LEU A 205 10.03 4.82 -4.48
N ARG A 206 10.96 5.76 -4.32
CA ARG A 206 12.19 5.55 -3.54
C ARG A 206 11.87 5.31 -2.07
N HIS A 207 10.95 6.08 -1.50
CA HIS A 207 10.47 5.91 -0.13
C HIS A 207 9.99 4.49 0.15
N SER A 208 9.18 3.94 -0.78
CA SER A 208 8.69 2.56 -0.68
C SER A 208 9.74 1.51 -1.04
N GLY A 209 10.56 1.75 -2.06
CA GLY A 209 11.56 0.80 -2.54
C GLY A 209 12.71 0.56 -1.57
N GLU A 210 13.22 1.64 -0.96
CA GLU A 210 14.28 1.58 0.05
C GLU A 210 13.77 1.12 1.42
N GLY A 211 12.45 1.09 1.60
CA GLY A 211 11.85 0.62 2.84
C GLY A 211 12.00 1.63 3.98
N HIS A 212 11.86 2.93 3.69
CA HIS A 212 12.00 3.97 4.72
C HIS A 212 10.99 3.83 5.86
N SER A 213 9.76 3.40 5.56
CA SER A 213 8.75 3.07 6.59
C SER A 213 8.84 1.64 7.11
N TYR A 214 9.55 0.75 6.40
CA TYR A 214 9.70 -0.66 6.74
C TYR A 214 10.98 -1.23 6.12
N ALA A 215 11.92 -1.67 6.94
CA ALA A 215 13.16 -2.25 6.45
C ALA A 215 12.92 -3.62 5.80
N TRP A 216 13.05 -3.67 4.47
CA TRP A 216 12.91 -4.91 3.71
C TRP A 216 13.98 -5.93 4.13
N GLN A 217 13.56 -7.18 4.32
CA GLN A 217 14.49 -8.28 4.56
C GLN A 217 15.30 -8.60 3.29
N ALA A 218 16.40 -9.32 3.44
CA ALA A 218 17.19 -9.79 2.30
C ALA A 218 16.31 -10.59 1.32
N GLY A 219 16.40 -10.26 0.02
CA GLY A 219 15.55 -10.84 -1.03
C GLY A 219 14.14 -10.26 -1.11
N GLN A 220 13.73 -9.39 -0.17
CA GLN A 220 12.46 -8.67 -0.23
C GLN A 220 12.60 -7.22 -0.72
N GLN A 221 13.81 -6.80 -1.09
CA GLN A 221 14.07 -5.48 -1.66
C GLN A 221 13.36 -5.31 -2.99
N TRP A 222 12.94 -4.07 -3.23
CA TRP A 222 12.22 -3.67 -4.43
C TRP A 222 13.13 -2.80 -5.29
N THR A 223 13.27 -3.15 -6.56
CA THR A 223 13.89 -2.31 -7.57
C THR A 223 12.83 -1.57 -8.36
N LEU A 224 13.21 -0.42 -8.94
CA LEU A 224 12.35 0.35 -9.79
C LEU A 224 12.64 0.03 -11.25
N ASP A 225 11.60 -0.32 -11.98
CA ASP A 225 11.61 -0.57 -13.42
C ASP A 225 10.74 0.50 -14.09
N TRP A 226 11.33 1.22 -15.04
CA TRP A 226 10.67 2.33 -15.74
C TRP A 226 10.28 1.85 -17.14
N PRO A 227 8.99 1.55 -17.40
CA PRO A 227 8.58 1.01 -18.70
C PRO A 227 8.90 1.97 -19.85
N GLN A 228 8.99 3.28 -19.57
CA GLN A 228 9.38 4.31 -20.53
C GLN A 228 10.85 4.19 -20.95
N ALA A 229 11.72 3.71 -20.06
CA ALA A 229 13.13 3.53 -20.35
C ALA A 229 13.44 2.31 -21.24
N ALA A 230 12.50 1.36 -21.31
CA ALA A 230 12.56 0.21 -22.21
C ALA A 230 11.99 0.51 -23.61
N SER A 231 11.48 1.72 -23.83
CA SER A 231 10.82 2.12 -25.06
C SER A 231 11.82 2.69 -26.07
N ASP A 232 12.55 1.81 -26.76
CA ASP A 232 13.60 2.21 -27.72
C ASP A 232 13.06 3.07 -28.89
N GLU A 233 11.74 3.04 -29.18
CA GLU A 233 11.11 3.89 -30.20
C GLU A 233 11.02 5.38 -29.79
N TYR A 234 10.98 5.67 -28.49
CA TYR A 234 10.63 6.99 -27.96
C TYR A 234 11.70 7.59 -27.04
N LEU A 235 12.71 6.81 -26.66
CA LEU A 235 13.83 7.25 -25.84
C LEU A 235 15.12 7.22 -26.65
N ASP A 236 15.51 8.38 -27.14
CA ASP A 236 16.79 8.59 -27.81
C ASP A 236 17.87 9.01 -26.81
N VAL A 237 19.12 8.89 -27.22
CA VAL A 237 20.27 9.42 -26.50
C VAL A 237 21.01 10.38 -27.42
N LEU A 238 21.02 11.66 -27.06
CA LEU A 238 21.64 12.72 -27.83
C LEU A 238 23.04 13.02 -27.27
N ASP A 239 23.99 13.24 -28.17
CA ASP A 239 25.26 13.88 -27.80
C ASP A 239 24.99 15.32 -27.37
N SER A 240 25.46 15.67 -26.18
CA SER A 240 25.38 17.01 -25.58
C SER A 240 26.74 17.37 -25.01
N CYS A 241 26.92 18.60 -24.56
CA CYS A 241 28.01 18.94 -23.66
C CYS A 241 27.45 19.26 -22.27
N ASP A 242 28.20 18.91 -21.23
CA ASP A 242 27.95 19.45 -19.90
C ASP A 242 28.29 20.95 -19.84
N TRP A 243 28.06 21.58 -18.68
CA TRP A 243 28.35 22.98 -18.43
C TRP A 243 29.86 23.33 -18.49
N ASN A 244 30.75 22.33 -18.46
CA ASN A 244 32.19 22.47 -18.63
C ASN A 244 32.64 22.21 -20.08
N GLY A 245 31.71 21.93 -21.00
CA GLY A 245 32.02 21.62 -22.40
C GLY A 245 32.45 20.17 -22.64
N ASN A 246 32.39 19.28 -21.63
CA ASN A 246 32.73 17.87 -21.83
C ASN A 246 31.58 17.16 -22.55
N PRO A 247 31.86 16.32 -23.55
CA PRO A 247 30.82 15.60 -24.29
C PRO A 247 30.12 14.60 -23.37
N CYS A 248 28.80 14.67 -23.27
CA CYS A 248 27.95 13.80 -22.46
C CYS A 248 26.75 13.27 -23.24
N LEU A 249 26.26 12.09 -22.86
CA LEU A 249 25.06 11.48 -23.43
C LEU A 249 23.83 11.93 -22.64
N LYS A 250 22.89 12.62 -23.31
CA LYS A 250 21.67 13.11 -22.70
C LYS A 250 20.45 12.34 -23.24
N PRO A 251 19.69 11.64 -22.39
CA PRO A 251 18.47 11.00 -22.84
C PRO A 251 17.46 12.05 -23.27
N PHE A 252 16.73 11.75 -24.35
CA PHE A 252 15.71 12.59 -24.94
C PHE A 252 14.45 11.76 -25.20
N MET A 253 13.31 12.24 -24.71
CA MET A 253 12.00 11.70 -25.03
C MET A 253 11.10 12.81 -25.56
N GLY A 254 10.60 12.61 -26.78
CA GLY A 254 9.73 13.55 -27.49
C GLY A 254 8.30 13.58 -26.96
N SER A 255 7.58 14.68 -27.25
CA SER A 255 6.16 14.84 -26.90
C SER A 255 5.23 13.86 -27.63
N ASP A 256 5.70 13.27 -28.73
CA ASP A 256 4.99 12.24 -29.50
C ASP A 256 4.87 10.89 -28.77
N ALA A 257 5.65 10.69 -27.68
CA ALA A 257 5.51 9.57 -26.75
C ALA A 257 4.27 9.67 -25.86
N VAL A 258 3.69 10.87 -25.70
CA VAL A 258 2.54 11.13 -24.83
C VAL A 258 1.32 10.34 -25.31
N GLY A 259 0.74 9.54 -24.41
CA GLY A 259 -0.38 8.67 -24.71
C GLY A 259 -0.03 7.39 -25.48
N LYS A 260 1.19 7.26 -26.00
CA LYS A 260 1.70 6.04 -26.64
C LYS A 260 2.51 5.18 -25.68
N VAL A 261 3.31 5.82 -24.83
CA VAL A 261 4.11 5.15 -23.79
C VAL A 261 3.41 5.28 -22.44
N ARG A 262 3.31 4.17 -21.69
CA ARG A 262 2.62 4.12 -20.40
C ARG A 262 3.18 5.16 -19.42
N GLY A 263 2.28 5.98 -18.88
CA GLY A 263 2.63 7.00 -17.88
C GLY A 263 3.46 8.15 -18.40
N VAL A 264 3.58 8.33 -19.72
CA VAL A 264 4.16 9.54 -20.31
C VAL A 264 3.05 10.56 -20.54
N HIS A 265 3.15 11.69 -19.85
CA HIS A 265 2.23 12.81 -19.94
C HIS A 265 2.98 14.11 -20.22
N MET A 266 2.29 15.10 -20.81
CA MET A 266 2.80 16.46 -20.80
C MET A 266 2.80 16.98 -19.36
N CYS A 267 3.87 17.65 -18.96
CA CYS A 267 3.92 18.31 -17.68
C CYS A 267 2.76 19.30 -17.56
N PRO A 268 2.06 19.38 -16.42
CA PRO A 268 1.01 20.37 -16.20
C PRO A 268 1.49 21.83 -16.25
N CYS A 269 2.80 22.08 -16.26
CA CYS A 269 3.37 23.43 -16.41
C CYS A 269 3.51 23.83 -17.89
N PRO A 270 3.57 25.14 -18.21
CA PRO A 270 3.71 25.63 -19.60
C PRO A 270 5.14 25.47 -20.14
N CYS A 271 5.83 24.41 -19.71
CA CYS A 271 7.22 24.09 -20.01
C CYS A 271 7.37 23.14 -21.19
N ASP A 272 6.26 22.57 -21.67
CA ASP A 272 6.20 21.61 -22.79
C ASP A 272 7.13 20.39 -22.64
N GLN A 273 7.49 20.06 -21.39
CA GLN A 273 8.30 18.88 -21.09
C GLN A 273 7.42 17.66 -20.86
N VAL A 274 7.90 16.50 -21.31
CA VAL A 274 7.28 15.21 -20.95
C VAL A 274 7.60 14.84 -19.51
N SER A 275 6.70 14.09 -18.89
CA SER A 275 6.80 13.66 -17.50
C SER A 275 6.44 12.18 -17.37
N TRP A 276 7.25 11.44 -16.63
CA TRP A 276 7.04 10.01 -16.34
C TRP A 276 6.34 9.85 -15.00
N THR A 277 5.09 9.39 -15.05
CA THR A 277 4.24 9.24 -13.86
C THR A 277 3.71 7.82 -13.69
N SER A 278 4.41 6.84 -14.29
CA SER A 278 4.22 5.41 -14.03
C SER A 278 5.56 4.72 -13.83
N ALA A 279 5.59 3.73 -12.94
CA ALA A 279 6.74 2.85 -12.74
C ALA A 279 6.26 1.48 -12.27
N ASP A 280 7.13 0.48 -12.34
CA ASP A 280 6.90 -0.82 -11.75
C ASP A 280 7.91 -1.04 -10.60
N MET A 281 7.41 -1.38 -9.41
CA MET A 281 8.24 -1.91 -8.35
C MET A 281 8.37 -3.42 -8.54
N VAL A 282 9.60 -3.92 -8.64
CA VAL A 282 9.90 -5.33 -8.91
C VAL A 282 10.72 -5.90 -7.75
N GLN A 283 10.21 -6.97 -7.15
CA GLN A 283 10.94 -7.71 -6.12
C GLN A 283 11.82 -8.79 -6.77
N ALA A 284 12.92 -9.18 -6.11
CA ALA A 284 13.78 -10.27 -6.59
C ALA A 284 13.04 -11.62 -6.79
N THR A 285 11.92 -11.81 -6.09
CA THR A 285 11.02 -12.98 -6.25
C THR A 285 10.25 -12.99 -7.57
N GLY A 286 10.29 -11.90 -8.33
CA GLY A 286 9.47 -11.69 -9.53
C GLY A 286 8.13 -11.02 -9.25
N ARG A 287 7.76 -10.78 -7.98
CA ARG A 287 6.56 -10.02 -7.63
C ARG A 287 6.68 -8.60 -8.19
N ARG A 288 5.63 -8.13 -8.88
CA ARG A 288 5.61 -6.82 -9.54
C ARG A 288 4.39 -6.02 -9.10
N ILE A 289 4.61 -4.74 -8.82
CA ILE A 289 3.55 -3.78 -8.47
C ILE A 289 3.62 -2.61 -9.43
N LYS A 290 2.53 -2.43 -10.18
CA LYS A 290 2.34 -1.33 -11.13
C LYS A 290 1.91 -0.09 -10.37
N ILE A 291 2.64 1.00 -10.52
CA ILE A 291 2.34 2.28 -9.87
C ILE A 291 2.05 3.28 -10.97
N ASP A 292 0.81 3.77 -11.02
CA ASP A 292 0.33 4.63 -12.08
C ASP A 292 -0.28 5.91 -11.49
N THR A 293 0.05 7.05 -12.07
CA THR A 293 -0.59 8.31 -11.74
C THR A 293 -1.80 8.53 -12.64
N ILE A 294 -2.94 8.88 -12.05
CA ILE A 294 -4.19 9.14 -12.78
C ILE A 294 -4.62 10.58 -12.50
N TYR A 295 -4.63 11.38 -13.56
CA TYR A 295 -5.11 12.76 -13.52
C TYR A 295 -6.61 12.80 -13.79
N TYR A 296 -7.40 13.22 -12.81
CA TYR A 296 -8.87 13.26 -12.89
C TYR A 296 -9.41 14.70 -12.80
N GLY A 297 -10.55 14.96 -13.42
CA GLY A 297 -11.22 16.27 -13.42
C GLY A 297 -12.00 16.54 -12.12
N PRO A 298 -12.34 17.82 -11.80
CA PRO A 298 -13.17 18.14 -10.64
C PRO A 298 -14.54 17.45 -10.67
N GLU A 299 -15.10 17.21 -11.86
CA GLU A 299 -16.33 16.45 -12.09
C GLU A 299 -16.19 14.95 -11.81
N GLU A 300 -14.99 14.39 -11.95
CA GLU A 300 -14.70 12.97 -11.69
C GLU A 300 -14.36 12.70 -10.24
N ARG A 301 -14.17 13.75 -9.43
CA ARG A 301 -13.92 13.59 -8.00
C ARG A 301 -15.16 12.97 -7.37
N PRO A 302 -15.08 11.76 -6.78
CA PRO A 302 -16.13 11.32 -5.87
C PRO A 302 -16.12 12.34 -4.74
N LEU A 303 -17.05 13.29 -4.78
CA LEU A 303 -17.23 14.22 -3.69
C LEU A 303 -17.50 13.32 -2.49
N PRO A 304 -16.63 13.27 -1.45
CA PRO A 304 -17.10 12.74 -0.18
C PRO A 304 -18.37 13.53 0.10
N PRO A 305 -19.51 12.91 0.45
CA PRO A 305 -20.78 13.61 0.61
C PRO A 305 -20.53 14.77 1.56
N LEU A 306 -20.33 15.97 0.99
CA LEU A 306 -19.78 17.12 1.69
C LEU A 306 -20.76 17.52 2.81
N ASP A 307 -22.04 17.21 2.58
CA ASP A 307 -23.14 17.48 3.49
C ASP A 307 -23.28 16.47 4.63
N GLY A 308 -22.68 15.28 4.53
CA GLY A 308 -22.85 14.25 5.56
C GLY A 308 -21.83 14.42 6.68
N GLU A 309 -20.56 14.27 6.34
CA GLU A 309 -19.48 14.16 7.33
C GLU A 309 -18.98 15.53 7.79
N MET A 310 -18.94 16.52 6.89
CA MET A 310 -18.55 17.89 7.22
C MET A 310 -19.65 18.59 8.03
N ALA A 311 -20.94 18.36 7.72
CA ALA A 311 -22.05 18.86 8.54
C ALA A 311 -22.17 18.14 9.87
N LEU A 312 -21.93 16.82 9.96
CA LEU A 312 -21.87 16.12 11.25
C LEU A 312 -20.70 16.59 12.12
N LYS A 313 -19.50 16.74 11.55
CA LYS A 313 -18.32 17.26 12.28
C LYS A 313 -18.50 18.73 12.67
N ALA A 314 -19.13 19.54 11.82
CA ALA A 314 -19.46 20.93 12.13
C ALA A 314 -20.55 21.06 13.22
N ARG A 315 -21.58 20.18 13.23
CA ARG A 315 -22.63 20.16 14.26
C ARG A 315 -22.19 19.55 15.59
N LEU A 316 -21.32 18.53 15.57
CA LEU A 316 -20.94 17.76 16.76
C LEU A 316 -19.59 18.19 17.37
N GLY A 317 -18.85 19.08 16.68
CA GLY A 317 -17.55 19.58 17.13
C GLY A 317 -16.40 18.59 16.91
N HIS A 318 -15.18 19.10 17.06
CA HIS A 318 -13.90 18.40 16.77
C HIS A 318 -13.59 17.19 17.67
N LYS A 319 -14.48 16.83 18.61
CA LYS A 319 -14.29 15.72 19.56
C LYS A 319 -15.31 14.58 19.40
N ALA A 320 -16.22 14.66 18.42
CA ALA A 320 -17.27 13.65 18.28
C ALA A 320 -16.77 12.38 17.57
N VAL A 321 -16.81 11.25 18.28
CA VAL A 321 -16.64 9.92 17.71
C VAL A 321 -18.01 9.42 17.27
N ILE A 322 -18.22 9.27 15.96
CA ILE A 322 -19.47 8.74 15.40
C ILE A 322 -19.44 7.22 15.50
N LEU A 323 -20.20 6.66 16.44
CA LEU A 323 -20.36 5.22 16.59
C LEU A 323 -21.40 4.68 15.58
N ARG A 324 -21.15 3.49 15.04
CA ARG A 324 -22.09 2.76 14.16
C ARG A 324 -22.91 1.76 14.98
N GLU A 325 -24.14 1.47 14.53
CA GLU A 325 -25.04 0.52 15.18
C GLU A 325 -24.38 -0.87 15.36
N GLY A 326 -24.45 -1.39 16.59
CA GLY A 326 -23.85 -2.68 16.99
C GLY A 326 -22.51 -2.58 17.74
N ALA A 327 -21.94 -1.39 17.93
CA ALA A 327 -20.72 -1.21 18.70
C ALA A 327 -20.95 -1.35 20.22
N SER A 328 -20.19 -2.22 20.89
CA SER A 328 -20.19 -2.33 22.35
C SER A 328 -19.65 -1.05 23.00
N ARG A 329 -20.21 -0.70 24.17
CA ARG A 329 -19.88 0.51 24.94
C ARG A 329 -18.39 0.53 25.28
N LEU A 330 -17.65 1.51 24.73
CA LEU A 330 -16.23 1.71 25.08
C LEU A 330 -16.12 2.12 26.56
N ARG A 331 -15.35 1.35 27.34
CA ARG A 331 -14.83 1.85 28.62
C ARG A 331 -13.72 2.83 28.30
N VAL A 332 -13.97 4.10 28.57
CA VAL A 332 -12.97 5.15 28.49
C VAL A 332 -12.12 5.08 29.75
N GLU A 333 -10.93 4.49 29.63
CA GLU A 333 -9.83 4.80 30.55
C GLU A 333 -9.02 5.93 29.91
N GLU A 334 -8.88 7.03 30.65
CA GLU A 334 -8.12 8.20 30.25
C GLU A 334 -6.65 7.83 30.11
N CYS A 335 -6.16 7.73 28.87
CA CYS A 335 -4.74 7.73 28.60
C CYS A 335 -4.30 9.19 28.37
N GLN A 336 -3.89 9.87 29.44
CA GLN A 336 -3.10 11.09 29.34
C GLN A 336 -1.70 10.69 28.86
N VAL A 337 -1.44 10.81 27.57
CA VAL A 337 -0.08 10.89 27.04
C VAL A 337 0.12 12.31 26.57
N SER A 338 0.67 13.15 27.45
CA SER A 338 1.23 14.44 27.08
C SER A 338 2.63 14.22 26.50
N CYS A 339 2.76 14.15 25.18
CA CYS A 339 4.05 14.30 24.53
C CYS A 339 4.29 15.79 24.27
N VAL A 340 4.96 16.46 25.22
CA VAL A 340 5.51 17.81 25.02
C VAL A 340 6.93 17.65 24.48
N GLY A 341 7.11 18.00 23.20
CA GLY A 341 8.34 18.60 22.67
C GLY A 341 9.53 17.67 22.37
N THR A 342 9.54 17.04 21.20
CA THR A 342 10.47 17.29 20.06
C THR A 342 10.08 16.34 18.92
N GLY A 343 10.29 16.79 17.68
CA GLY A 343 9.54 16.32 16.50
C GLY A 343 9.87 14.92 15.97
N ALA A 344 8.85 14.36 15.32
CA ALA A 344 8.78 13.09 14.59
C ALA A 344 8.68 11.81 15.45
N GLU A 345 7.45 11.48 15.87
CA GLU A 345 7.09 10.12 16.31
C GLU A 345 7.12 9.16 15.11
N VAL A 346 8.03 8.19 15.14
CA VAL A 346 8.11 7.11 14.14
C VAL A 346 7.04 6.07 14.45
N THR A 347 6.03 5.97 13.58
CA THR A 347 4.90 5.05 13.71
C THR A 347 5.10 3.74 12.94
N SER A 348 6.09 2.93 13.30
CA SER A 348 6.26 1.58 12.73
C SER A 348 6.23 0.50 13.79
N VAL A 349 5.28 -0.45 13.67
CA VAL A 349 5.21 -1.64 14.53
C VAL A 349 6.09 -2.73 13.89
N ALA A 350 7.10 -3.17 14.63
CA ALA A 350 8.10 -4.13 14.16
C ALA A 350 7.54 -5.55 14.03
N TYR A 351 7.90 -6.23 12.93
CA TYR A 351 8.00 -7.69 12.88
C TYR A 351 9.35 -8.12 13.45
N ASP A 352 9.46 -9.37 13.93
CA ASP A 352 10.73 -9.97 14.34
C ASP A 352 11.67 -10.02 13.13
N GLY A 353 12.53 -9.00 12.99
CA GLY A 353 13.59 -9.05 12.01
C GLY A 353 14.57 -10.18 12.33
N GLY A 354 15.21 -10.74 11.31
CA GLY A 354 16.32 -11.68 11.52
C GLY A 354 17.51 -11.01 12.24
N ASP A 355 18.48 -11.81 12.68
CA ASP A 355 19.65 -11.30 13.41
C ASP A 355 20.40 -10.21 12.65
N ASP A 356 20.52 -10.34 11.32
CA ASP A 356 21.18 -9.35 10.46
C ASP A 356 20.48 -7.99 10.45
N TYR A 357 19.13 -7.99 10.51
CA TYR A 357 18.34 -6.76 10.60
C TYR A 357 18.60 -6.06 11.93
N TRP A 358 18.49 -6.78 13.05
CA TRP A 358 18.73 -6.21 14.37
C TRP A 358 20.18 -5.76 14.54
N GLU A 359 21.13 -6.45 13.90
CA GLU A 359 22.55 -6.10 13.92
C GLU A 359 22.86 -4.85 13.07
N ALA A 360 22.17 -4.66 11.94
CA ALA A 360 22.24 -3.43 11.15
C ALA A 360 21.59 -2.23 11.89
N LEU A 361 20.42 -2.44 12.50
CA LEU A 361 19.73 -1.41 13.28
C LEU A 361 20.55 -1.01 14.52
N ARG A 362 21.09 -1.99 15.26
CA ARG A 362 22.01 -1.73 16.39
C ARG A 362 23.23 -0.91 15.96
N ARG A 363 23.82 -1.20 14.80
CA ARG A 363 24.91 -0.37 14.25
C ARG A 363 24.47 1.04 13.94
N LYS A 364 23.32 1.23 13.30
CA LYS A 364 22.74 2.55 12.99
C LYS A 364 22.54 3.38 14.27
N ASN A 365 22.14 2.72 15.35
CA ASN A 365 21.89 3.33 16.64
C ASN A 365 23.16 3.49 17.51
N GLY A 366 24.34 3.24 16.95
CA GLY A 366 25.61 3.45 17.66
C GLY A 366 25.99 2.37 18.68
N ASP A 367 25.39 1.18 18.65
CA ASP A 367 25.80 0.06 19.52
C ASP A 367 27.19 -0.44 19.12
N TRP A 368 28.19 -0.08 19.93
CA TRP A 368 29.59 -0.45 19.73
C TRP A 368 29.81 -1.96 19.64
N ARG A 369 28.95 -2.79 20.25
CA ARG A 369 29.06 -4.26 20.17
C ARG A 369 28.71 -4.77 18.79
N ALA A 370 27.71 -4.18 18.14
CA ALA A 370 27.33 -4.52 16.78
C ALA A 370 28.39 -4.05 15.77
N VAL A 371 28.99 -2.88 16.00
CA VAL A 371 30.14 -2.37 15.22
C VAL A 371 31.34 -3.30 15.37
N ALA A 372 31.70 -3.68 16.60
CA ALA A 372 32.79 -4.62 16.87
C ALA A 372 32.54 -5.98 16.22
N ARG A 373 31.35 -6.58 16.34
CA ARG A 373 31.04 -7.86 15.68
C ARG A 373 31.20 -7.81 14.15
N THR A 374 30.90 -6.68 13.52
CA THR A 374 31.08 -6.52 12.07
C THR A 374 32.55 -6.37 11.70
N LEU A 375 33.30 -5.56 12.46
CA LEU A 375 34.75 -5.40 12.30
C LEU A 375 35.52 -6.70 12.55
N TRP A 376 34.99 -7.60 13.38
CA TRP A 376 35.56 -8.93 13.62
C TRP A 376 35.14 -9.97 12.56
N LYS A 377 33.98 -9.83 11.91
CA LYS A 377 33.54 -10.69 10.80
C LYS A 377 34.29 -10.37 9.50
N ASP A 378 34.55 -9.10 9.20
CA ASP A 378 35.25 -8.64 7.98
C ASP A 378 36.62 -9.32 7.71
N PRO A 379 37.55 -9.47 8.68
CA PRO A 379 38.82 -10.15 8.44
C PRO A 379 38.70 -11.67 8.27
N MET A 380 37.65 -12.29 8.82
CA MET A 380 37.38 -13.73 8.63
C MET A 380 36.75 -14.02 7.26
N ASP A 381 35.83 -13.17 6.79
CA ASP A 381 35.22 -13.30 5.47
C ASP A 381 36.21 -12.96 4.33
N SER A 382 37.16 -12.05 4.58
CA SER A 382 38.27 -11.74 3.67
C SER A 382 39.24 -12.91 3.47
N LEU A 383 39.37 -13.83 4.44
CA LEU A 383 40.21 -15.03 4.31
C LEU A 383 39.50 -16.16 3.54
N CYS A 384 38.16 -16.11 3.44
CA CYS A 384 37.35 -17.13 2.79
C CYS A 384 36.86 -16.75 1.37
N GLY A 385 37.31 -15.63 0.79
CA GLY A 385 37.18 -15.35 -0.64
C GLY A 385 35.74 -15.19 -1.16
N THR A 386 34.78 -14.81 -0.33
CA THR A 386 33.41 -14.49 -0.80
C THR A 386 33.17 -13.00 -0.74
N SER A 387 33.46 -12.32 -1.86
CA SER A 387 33.10 -10.91 -2.07
C SER A 387 31.59 -10.76 -2.15
N LYS A 388 30.94 -10.33 -1.06
CA LYS A 388 29.57 -9.78 -1.10
C LYS A 388 29.65 -8.25 -1.12
N ASP A 389 28.88 -7.65 -2.03
CA ASP A 389 28.76 -6.21 -2.22
C ASP A 389 28.52 -5.47 -0.90
N LYS A 390 29.43 -4.55 -0.55
CA LYS A 390 29.30 -3.72 0.65
C LYS A 390 28.22 -2.65 0.43
N PHE A 391 27.17 -2.72 1.25
CA PHE A 391 26.14 -1.69 1.38
C PHE A 391 26.75 -0.39 1.94
N LEU A 392 26.57 0.73 1.21
CA LEU A 392 26.78 2.08 1.73
C LEU A 392 25.42 2.64 2.19
N GLY A 393 25.17 2.59 3.50
CA GLY A 393 24.00 3.18 4.13
C GLY A 393 24.22 4.66 4.51
N SER A 394 23.12 5.42 4.48
CA SER A 394 23.01 6.84 4.86
C SER A 394 23.35 7.13 6.33
N TRP A 395 23.87 8.35 6.60
CA TRP A 395 24.53 8.81 7.86
C TRP A 395 23.66 9.68 8.78
N SER A 396 22.33 9.49 8.84
CA SER A 396 21.48 10.30 9.74
C SER A 396 21.55 9.82 11.21
N LEU A 397 22.05 10.68 12.10
CA LEU A 397 22.12 10.49 13.57
C LEU A 397 20.75 10.70 14.26
N GLY A 398 20.38 9.84 15.22
CA GLY A 398 19.31 10.14 16.18
C GLY A 398 18.30 9.03 16.53
N GLU A 399 18.41 7.83 15.96
CA GLU A 399 17.49 6.74 16.27
C GLU A 399 18.11 5.80 17.31
N GLY A 400 17.51 5.68 18.49
CA GLY A 400 17.68 4.50 19.34
C GLY A 400 18.47 4.69 20.64
N ASP A 401 17.73 4.95 21.72
CA ASP A 401 18.15 4.58 23.06
C ASP A 401 16.90 4.08 23.80
N TRP A 402 16.62 2.76 23.84
CA TRP A 402 15.79 2.11 24.88
C TRP A 402 15.92 0.57 24.83
N ALA A 403 16.44 -0.03 25.90
CA ALA A 403 15.93 -1.25 26.55
C ALA A 403 16.80 -1.63 27.76
N ARG A 404 16.48 -1.11 28.96
CA ARG A 404 16.73 -1.79 30.25
C ARG A 404 15.70 -1.33 31.29
N ILE A 405 14.57 -2.03 31.37
CA ILE A 405 13.76 -2.06 32.60
C ILE A 405 14.25 -3.26 33.39
N LYS A 406 14.92 -3.00 34.53
CA LYS A 406 15.20 -4.04 35.54
C LYS A 406 14.00 -4.13 36.49
N GLU A 407 13.66 -5.36 36.82
CA GLU A 407 12.59 -5.74 37.76
C GLU A 407 12.67 -4.97 39.09
N VAL A 408 11.53 -4.43 39.51
CA VAL A 408 11.33 -3.94 40.87
C VAL A 408 10.89 -5.14 41.72
N THR A 409 11.81 -5.66 42.53
CA THR A 409 11.49 -6.64 43.58
C THR A 409 10.70 -5.96 44.70
N LYS A 410 9.52 -6.51 44.99
CA LYS A 410 8.67 -6.15 46.14
C LYS A 410 9.42 -6.40 47.45
N THR A 411 9.63 -5.36 48.25
CA THR A 411 9.94 -5.49 49.67
C THR A 411 8.65 -5.50 50.48
N LYS A 412 8.46 -6.57 51.27
CA LYS A 412 7.44 -6.66 52.31
C LYS A 412 7.75 -5.64 53.41
N ARG A 413 6.74 -4.87 53.82
CA ARG A 413 6.74 -4.16 55.11
C ARG A 413 6.38 -5.16 56.21
N SER A 414 7.20 -5.19 57.25
CA SER A 414 6.86 -5.58 58.62
C SER A 414 6.99 -4.35 59.50
#